data_AF-A0A1I1VTQ7-F1
#
_entry.id   AF-A0A1I1VTQ7-F1
#
_cell.length_a   1.000
_cell.length_b   1.000
_cell.length_c   1.000
_cell.angle_alpha   90.00
_cell.angle_beta   90.00
_cell.angle_gamma   90.00
#
_symmetry.space_group_name_H-M   'P 1'
#
loop_
_entity.id
_entity.type
_entity.pdbx_description
1 polymer ?
#
loop_
_entity_poly.entity_id
_entity_poly.type
_entity_poly.pdbx_seq_one_letter_code
_entity_poly.pdbx_strand_id
1 'polypeptide(L)'
;MAQGSIMLQVSVIQDIAGPVTSIPPVTVMAFHFLSFDKTTVREITAEKTGGILAGGSNMPIGYSGSPFAVLRLFLRGGEEVFFLAPSHVSSPQFEAGFAILEIEELGVTSIGSNEMNLSRLIGGHAYLDEVE
;
A
#
# COMPACT_ATOMS: atom_id res chain seq x y z
N MET A 1 9.16 -14.85 -24.15
CA MET A 1 10.45 -14.18 -23.82
C MET A 1 10.18 -13.11 -22.75
N ALA A 2 11.17 -12.62 -21.99
CA ALA A 2 10.90 -11.55 -21.01
C ALA A 2 10.56 -10.24 -21.73
N GLN A 3 9.37 -9.71 -21.49
CA GLN A 3 8.85 -8.49 -22.12
C GLN A 3 9.29 -7.25 -21.33
N GLY A 4 9.28 -7.34 -20.00
CA GLY A 4 9.73 -6.26 -19.14
C GLY A 4 9.44 -6.50 -17.66
N SER A 5 9.95 -5.58 -16.83
CA SER A 5 9.64 -5.51 -15.40
C SER A 5 9.06 -4.14 -15.09
N ILE A 6 7.95 -4.12 -14.36
CA ILE A 6 7.21 -2.93 -13.97
C ILE A 6 7.26 -2.84 -12.44
N MET A 7 7.59 -1.66 -11.93
CA MET A 7 7.37 -1.33 -10.52
C MET A 7 6.16 -0.42 -10.41
N LEU A 8 5.12 -0.90 -9.73
CA LEU A 8 4.04 -0.06 -9.21
C LEU A 8 4.45 0.44 -7.83
N GLN A 9 4.51 1.75 -7.64
CA GLN A 9 4.87 2.34 -6.35
C GLN A 9 3.97 3.54 -6.05
N VAL A 10 3.57 3.66 -4.79
CA VAL A 10 2.83 4.81 -4.30
C VAL A 10 3.24 5.12 -2.86
N SER A 11 3.32 6.40 -2.54
CA SER A 11 3.59 6.86 -1.18
C SER A 11 2.81 8.13 -0.88
N VAL A 12 2.45 8.27 0.39
CA VAL A 12 1.77 9.42 0.97
C VAL A 12 2.60 9.90 2.14
N ILE A 13 2.99 11.17 2.08
CA ILE A 13 3.57 11.88 3.20
C ILE A 13 2.44 12.67 3.85
N GLN A 14 2.22 12.45 5.13
CA GLN A 14 1.23 13.17 5.91
C GLN A 14 1.92 13.91 7.05
N ASP A 15 1.96 15.23 6.93
CA ASP A 15 2.45 16.16 7.94
C ASP A 15 1.31 17.07 8.38
N ILE A 16 1.06 17.15 9.68
CA ILE A 16 0.04 18.03 10.24
C ILE A 16 0.75 19.11 11.05
N ALA A 17 0.66 20.36 10.58
CA ALA A 17 1.41 21.50 11.08
C ALA A 17 0.94 22.03 12.47
N GLY A 18 0.08 21.29 13.17
CA GLY A 18 -0.44 21.69 14.47
C GLY A 18 -1.18 20.58 15.17
N PRO A 19 -1.55 20.80 16.44
CA PRO A 19 -2.18 19.77 17.24
C PRO A 19 -3.59 19.48 16.75
N VAL A 20 -3.90 18.19 16.52
CA VAL A 20 -5.21 17.71 16.08
C VAL A 20 -5.76 16.64 17.02
N THR A 21 -7.08 16.53 17.08
CA THR A 21 -7.76 15.44 17.83
C THR A 21 -8.14 14.26 16.93
N SER A 22 -7.99 14.41 15.61
CA SER A 22 -8.21 13.35 14.64
C SER A 22 -7.24 13.43 13.47
N ILE A 23 -6.81 12.27 13.01
CA ILE A 23 -5.98 12.04 11.83
C ILE A 23 -6.86 11.31 10.83
N PRO A 24 -7.10 11.86 9.63
CA PRO A 24 -7.95 11.21 8.64
C PRO A 24 -7.31 9.91 8.12
N PRO A 25 -8.12 8.92 7.70
CA PRO A 25 -7.63 7.75 6.99
C PRO A 25 -6.96 8.15 5.68
N VAL A 26 -6.07 7.30 5.18
CA VAL A 26 -5.39 7.47 3.90
C VAL A 26 -5.77 6.30 3.00
N THR A 27 -6.29 6.61 1.82
CA THR A 27 -6.49 5.66 0.73
C THR A 27 -5.84 6.22 -0.52
N VAL A 28 -4.90 5.48 -1.09
CA VAL A 28 -4.22 5.89 -2.33
C VAL A 28 -4.02 4.68 -3.23
N MET A 29 -4.08 4.90 -4.54
CA MET A 29 -3.96 3.85 -5.54
C MET A 29 -2.97 4.26 -6.63
N ALA A 30 -2.15 3.31 -7.08
CA ALA A 30 -1.41 3.37 -8.33
C ALA A 30 -1.89 2.24 -9.23
N PHE A 31 -2.02 2.50 -10.53
CA PHE A 31 -2.50 1.52 -11.49
C PHE A 31 -1.63 1.46 -12.74
N HIS A 32 -1.65 0.30 -13.40
CA HIS A 32 -0.96 0.08 -14.66
C HIS A 32 -1.74 -0.89 -15.56
N PHE A 33 -1.73 -0.62 -16.86
CA PHE A 33 -2.25 -1.56 -17.86
C PHE A 33 -1.16 -2.57 -18.21
N LEU A 34 -1.54 -3.84 -18.23
CA LEU A 34 -0.66 -4.96 -18.56
C LEU A 34 -0.99 -5.49 -19.95
N SER A 35 -0.09 -6.29 -20.52
CA SER A 35 -0.18 -6.78 -21.90
C SER A 35 -1.25 -7.87 -22.11
N PHE A 36 -1.83 -8.42 -21.05
CA PHE A 36 -2.58 -9.68 -21.04
C PHE A 36 -1.76 -10.93 -21.41
N ASP A 37 -0.43 -10.80 -21.51
CA ASP A 37 0.45 -11.97 -21.53
C ASP A 37 0.67 -12.46 -20.08
N LYS A 38 1.71 -13.28 -19.86
CA LYS A 38 1.94 -13.89 -18.56
C LYS A 38 2.63 -12.91 -17.62
N THR A 39 1.89 -12.45 -16.62
CA THR A 39 2.37 -11.60 -15.54
C THR A 39 2.70 -12.43 -14.31
N THR A 40 3.88 -12.21 -13.72
CA THR A 40 4.25 -12.72 -12.40
C THR A 40 4.36 -11.56 -11.42
N VAL A 41 3.75 -11.66 -10.24
CA VAL A 41 4.02 -10.76 -9.12
C VAL A 41 5.25 -11.30 -8.40
N ARG A 42 6.38 -10.60 -8.52
CA ARG A 42 7.65 -11.03 -7.91
C ARG A 42 7.70 -10.70 -6.42
N GLU A 43 7.25 -9.50 -6.07
CA GLU A 43 7.10 -9.11 -4.67
C GLU A 43 6.09 -7.98 -4.52
N ILE A 44 5.58 -7.84 -3.29
CA ILE A 44 4.83 -6.70 -2.81
C ILE A 44 5.33 -6.35 -1.41
N THR A 45 5.60 -5.07 -1.17
CA THR A 45 6.08 -4.57 0.12
C THR A 45 5.27 -3.34 0.51
N ALA A 46 5.19 -3.11 1.82
CA ALA A 46 4.61 -1.91 2.38
C ALA A 46 5.57 -1.30 3.41
N GLU A 47 5.68 0.02 3.40
CA GLU A 47 6.53 0.81 4.27
C GLU A 47 5.65 1.76 5.08
N LYS A 48 5.95 1.87 6.38
CA LYS A 48 5.38 2.89 7.24
C LYS A 48 6.45 3.41 8.19
N THR A 49 6.72 4.70 8.10
CA THR A 49 7.73 5.39 8.93
C THR A 49 7.16 6.67 9.54
N GLY A 50 7.79 7.16 10.61
CA GLY A 50 7.33 8.33 11.36
C GLY A 50 6.61 7.98 12.67
N GLY A 51 5.76 8.89 13.16
CA GLY A 51 5.16 8.77 14.49
C GLY A 51 3.93 9.66 14.74
N ILE A 52 3.13 9.27 15.73
CA ILE A 52 2.08 10.11 16.32
C ILE A 52 2.54 10.49 17.73
N LEU A 53 2.60 11.79 18.00
CA LEU A 53 2.90 12.33 19.32
C LEU A 53 1.58 12.78 19.96
N ALA A 54 1.17 12.18 21.07
CA ALA A 54 -0.10 12.52 21.74
C ALA A 54 0.15 12.83 23.23
N GLY A 55 -0.25 14.01 23.70
CA GLY A 55 -0.17 14.36 25.13
C GLY A 55 1.23 14.23 25.76
N GLY A 56 2.30 14.53 25.00
CA GLY A 56 3.68 14.41 25.47
C GLY A 56 4.23 12.98 25.56
N SER A 57 3.45 11.98 25.14
CA SER A 57 3.88 10.59 25.03
C SER A 57 3.97 10.19 23.55
N ASN A 58 5.08 9.54 23.17
CA ASN A 58 5.18 8.89 21.87
C ASN A 58 4.25 7.67 21.92
N MET A 59 3.12 7.72 21.21
CA MET A 59 2.38 6.51 20.93
C MET A 59 3.06 5.86 19.73
N PRO A 60 3.68 4.66 19.88
CA PRO A 60 4.10 3.91 18.72
C PRO A 60 2.88 3.75 17.84
N ILE A 61 3.01 4.04 16.53
CA ILE A 61 1.92 3.81 15.60
C ILE A 61 1.70 2.31 15.61
N GLY A 62 0.71 1.86 16.39
CA GLY A 62 0.43 0.45 16.61
C GLY A 62 0.31 -0.24 15.27
N TYR A 63 1.04 -1.34 15.12
CA TYR A 63 0.92 -2.23 13.98
C TYR A 63 -0.58 -2.48 13.72
N SER A 64 -1.07 -1.99 12.58
CA SER A 64 -2.34 -2.46 12.05
C SER A 64 -2.19 -3.97 11.86
N GLY A 65 -3.06 -4.76 12.52
CA GLY A 65 -3.14 -6.20 12.26
C GLY A 65 -3.69 -6.52 10.87
N SER A 66 -4.19 -5.52 10.14
CA SER A 66 -4.64 -5.63 8.76
C SER A 66 -3.56 -5.15 7.79
N PRO A 67 -3.31 -5.87 6.69
CA PRO A 67 -2.39 -5.44 5.64
C PRO A 67 -2.89 -4.11 5.06
N PHE A 68 -2.04 -3.08 5.11
CA PHE A 68 -2.36 -1.74 4.64
C PHE A 68 -1.96 -1.50 3.18
N ALA A 69 -1.47 -2.53 2.48
CA ALA A 69 -1.26 -2.50 1.05
C ALA A 69 -1.73 -3.81 0.40
N VAL A 70 -2.47 -3.67 -0.71
CA VAL A 70 -3.06 -4.77 -1.48
C VAL A 70 -2.80 -4.52 -2.96
N LEU A 71 -2.26 -5.51 -3.66
CA LEU A 71 -2.18 -5.52 -5.12
C LEU A 71 -3.33 -6.37 -5.66
N ARG A 72 -4.05 -5.81 -6.62
CA ARG A 72 -5.13 -6.46 -7.36
C ARG A 72 -4.70 -6.63 -8.81
N LEU A 73 -4.77 -7.86 -9.32
CA LEU A 73 -4.65 -8.17 -10.74
C LEU A 73 -6.02 -8.49 -11.31
N PHE A 74 -6.37 -7.86 -12.43
CA PHE A 74 -7.59 -8.16 -13.17
C PHE A 74 -7.23 -9.07 -14.35
N LEU A 75 -7.75 -10.28 -14.29
CA LEU A 75 -7.43 -11.34 -15.23
C LEU A 75 -8.28 -11.26 -16.49
N ARG A 76 -7.77 -11.87 -17.56
CA ARG A 76 -8.56 -12.20 -18.73
C ARG A 76 -9.72 -13.09 -18.30
N GLY A 77 -10.96 -12.64 -18.56
CA GLY A 77 -12.18 -13.31 -18.11
C GLY A 77 -12.90 -12.61 -16.95
N GLY A 78 -12.32 -11.54 -16.39
CA GLY A 78 -12.97 -10.69 -15.39
C GLY A 78 -12.81 -11.17 -13.94
N GLU A 79 -12.00 -12.20 -13.70
CA GLU A 79 -11.61 -12.62 -12.36
C GLU A 79 -10.55 -11.66 -11.77
N GLU A 80 -10.48 -11.59 -10.44
CA GLU A 80 -9.48 -10.79 -9.72
C GLU A 80 -8.63 -11.68 -8.81
N VAL A 81 -7.33 -11.37 -8.74
CA VAL A 81 -6.39 -12.00 -7.80
C VAL A 81 -5.79 -10.92 -6.90
N PHE A 82 -5.73 -11.23 -5.61
CA PHE A 82 -5.30 -10.31 -4.57
C PHE A 82 -3.98 -10.77 -3.94
N PHE A 83 -3.04 -9.84 -3.76
CA PHE A 83 -1.78 -10.06 -3.06
C PHE A 83 -1.68 -9.07 -1.91
N LEU A 84 -1.44 -9.60 -0.71
CA LEU A 84 -1.33 -8.81 0.52
C LEU A 84 0.15 -8.55 0.82
N ALA A 85 0.46 -7.31 1.23
CA ALA A 85 1.81 -6.97 1.68
C ALA A 85 2.07 -7.41 3.14
N PRO A 86 3.31 -7.77 3.48
CA PRO A 86 4.44 -8.03 2.59
C PRO A 86 4.42 -9.47 2.03
N SER A 87 4.86 -9.65 0.79
CA SER A 87 5.20 -10.94 0.22
C SER A 87 6.40 -10.81 -0.70
N HIS A 88 7.42 -11.63 -0.47
CA HIS A 88 8.61 -11.75 -1.32
C HIS A 88 8.66 -13.10 -2.05
N VAL A 89 7.54 -13.83 -2.07
CA VAL A 89 7.41 -15.09 -2.79
C VAL A 89 6.76 -14.79 -4.13
N SER A 90 7.48 -15.09 -5.21
CA SER A 90 6.95 -14.95 -6.56
C SER A 90 5.65 -15.75 -6.72
N SER A 91 4.65 -15.11 -7.31
CA SER A 91 3.39 -15.75 -7.62
C SER A 91 3.51 -16.74 -8.79
N PRO A 92 2.50 -17.58 -9.03
CA PRO A 92 2.27 -18.16 -10.34
C PRO A 92 2.10 -17.09 -11.43
N GLN A 93 2.08 -17.52 -12.69
CA GLN A 93 1.82 -16.64 -13.83
C GLN A 93 0.32 -16.45 -14.05
N PHE A 94 -0.08 -15.23 -14.39
CA PHE A 94 -1.46 -14.83 -14.65
C PHE A 94 -1.58 -14.07 -15.96
N GLU A 95 -2.64 -14.31 -16.72
CA GLU A 95 -3.00 -13.47 -17.87
C GLU A 95 -3.75 -12.23 -17.38
N ALA A 96 -3.02 -11.21 -16.92
CA ALA A 96 -3.59 -10.00 -16.35
C ALA A 96 -3.50 -8.83 -17.34
N GLY A 97 -4.55 -8.02 -17.42
CA GLY A 97 -4.59 -6.81 -18.26
C GLY A 97 -4.50 -5.51 -17.50
N PHE A 98 -4.62 -5.57 -16.18
CA PHE A 98 -4.64 -4.40 -15.33
C PHE A 98 -4.20 -4.77 -13.91
N ALA A 99 -3.42 -3.87 -13.31
CA ALA A 99 -2.97 -3.99 -11.94
C ALA A 99 -3.29 -2.71 -11.16
N ILE A 100 -3.78 -2.86 -9.93
CA ILE A 100 -3.94 -1.77 -8.96
C ILE A 100 -3.15 -2.13 -7.70
N LEU A 101 -2.20 -1.28 -7.33
CA LEU A 101 -1.63 -1.25 -5.98
C LEU A 101 -2.40 -0.23 -5.16
N GLU A 102 -3.06 -0.70 -4.10
CA GLU A 102 -3.85 0.10 -3.17
C GLU A 102 -3.16 0.12 -1.81
N ILE A 103 -3.11 1.29 -1.19
CA ILE A 103 -2.72 1.48 0.20
C ILE A 103 -3.92 2.00 0.97
N GLU A 104 -4.27 1.32 2.06
CA GLU A 104 -5.35 1.69 2.98
C GLU A 104 -4.82 1.73 4.41
N GLU A 105 -4.77 2.91 4.99
CA GLU A 105 -4.36 3.13 6.37
C GLU A 105 -5.48 3.80 7.16
N LEU A 106 -5.84 3.19 8.28
CA LEU A 106 -6.90 3.68 9.15
C LEU A 106 -6.54 5.04 9.77
N GLY A 107 -7.57 5.88 9.91
CA GLY A 107 -7.47 7.12 10.67
C GLY A 107 -7.34 6.85 12.17
N VAL A 108 -6.84 7.85 12.90
CA VAL A 108 -6.68 7.78 14.37
C VAL A 108 -7.44 8.92 15.00
N THR A 109 -8.24 8.64 16.02
CA THR A 109 -8.92 9.67 16.82
C THR A 109 -8.42 9.55 18.26
N SER A 110 -8.02 10.68 18.87
CA SER A 110 -7.60 10.66 20.27
C SER A 110 -8.81 10.45 21.19
N ILE A 111 -8.60 9.70 22.27
CA ILE A 111 -9.60 9.56 23.33
C ILE A 111 -9.40 10.76 24.29
N GLY A 112 -10.39 11.65 24.37
CA GLY A 112 -10.36 12.87 25.20
C GLY A 112 -9.94 14.14 24.44
N SER A 113 -9.48 15.17 25.15
CA SER A 113 -8.98 16.44 24.57
C SER A 113 -7.47 16.41 24.29
N ASN A 114 -6.89 15.21 24.12
CA ASN A 114 -5.46 15.08 23.87
C ASN A 114 -5.14 15.51 22.45
N GLU A 115 -4.27 16.50 22.36
CA GLU A 115 -3.71 17.01 21.12
C GLU A 115 -2.65 16.05 20.57
N MET A 116 -2.71 15.82 19.25
CA MET A 116 -1.78 14.97 18.51
C MET A 116 -1.00 15.76 17.47
N ASN A 117 0.32 15.55 17.38
CA ASN A 117 1.13 15.94 16.24
C ASN A 117 1.48 14.70 15.41
N LEU A 118 1.48 14.84 14.08
CA LEU A 118 1.73 13.74 13.16
C LEU A 118 2.74 14.13 12.10
N SER A 119 3.74 13.27 11.93
CA SER A 119 4.58 13.21 10.72
C SER A 119 4.77 11.75 10.37
N ARG A 120 4.23 11.31 9.22
CA ARG A 120 4.37 9.93 8.74
C ARG A 120 4.53 9.84 7.24
N LEU A 121 5.23 8.80 6.81
CA LEU A 121 5.23 8.32 5.44
C LEU A 121 4.59 6.93 5.43
N ILE A 122 3.65 6.74 4.51
CA ILE A 122 3.03 5.45 4.24
C ILE A 122 3.25 5.17 2.76
N GLY A 123 3.85 4.05 2.43
CA GLY A 123 4.16 3.70 1.07
C GLY A 123 4.11 2.21 0.84
N GLY A 124 4.26 1.85 -0.43
CA GLY A 124 4.31 0.46 -0.85
C GLY A 124 4.70 0.37 -2.31
N HIS A 125 5.20 -0.79 -2.66
CA HIS A 125 5.54 -1.11 -4.03
C HIS A 125 5.23 -2.58 -4.34
N ALA A 126 5.00 -2.85 -5.63
CA ALA A 126 4.90 -4.18 -6.17
C ALA A 126 5.74 -4.27 -7.45
N TYR A 127 6.48 -5.37 -7.60
CA TYR A 127 7.18 -5.70 -8.84
C TYR A 127 6.39 -6.73 -9.63
N LEU A 128 6.12 -6.39 -10.88
CA LEU A 128 5.46 -7.21 -11.87
C LEU A 128 6.45 -7.53 -12.99
N ASP A 129 6.54 -8.78 -13.40
CA ASP A 129 7.35 -9.20 -14.54
C ASP A 129 6.43 -9.77 -15.62
N GLU A 130 6.53 -9.25 -16.85
CA GLU A 130 5.74 -9.71 -18.01
C GLU A 130 6.61 -10.58 -18.93
N VAL A 131 6.03 -11.69 -19.39
CA VAL A 131 6.65 -12.57 -20.37
C VAL A 131 5.65 -12.97 -21.46
N GLU A 132 6.13 -12.98 -22.70
CA GLU A 132 5.45 -13.59 -23.87
C GLU A 132 5.47 -15.12 -23.78
#